data_AF-A0A0A2MAA4-F1
#
_entry.id   AF-A0A0A2MAA4-F1
#
_cell.length_a   1.000
_cell.length_b   1.000
_cell.length_c   1.000
_cell.angle_alpha   90.00
_cell.angle_beta   90.00
_cell.angle_gamma   90.00
#
_symmetry.space_group_name_H-M   'P 1'
#
loop_
_entity.id
_entity.type
_entity.pdbx_description
1 polymer ?
#
loop_
_entity_poly.entity_id
_entity_poly.type
_entity_poly.pdbx_seq_one_letter_code
_entity_poly.pdbx_strand_id
1 'polypeptide(L)'
;MTIDTKITIWRAILWGVSPIISVLIIWLANHNIAELQSLKSKQSANESEQRIIQGVTEFGLDKTKDGLPGLSVSLFIDVTNLDLNSRKFLLDLGNDNKNSLSLYLDARNNLVYRLIDNYGETYSLNIKPGLQTFRSNQVNNVLIEYGHSASYSIMRIFINNVEAARQEFKFDLQFNGTSELILGTAKTGEVSGSYRVHSLVVLEGVFNNEKRESFYNAVVKLNENLDRLKY
;
A
#
# COMPACT_ATOMS: atom_id res chain seq x y z
N MET A 1 -31.44 67.81 -18.46
CA MET A 1 -31.89 66.44 -18.11
C MET A 1 -31.96 66.34 -16.60
N THR A 2 -33.15 66.16 -16.03
CA THR A 2 -33.35 66.21 -14.56
C THR A 2 -32.89 64.90 -13.90
N ILE A 3 -32.60 64.96 -12.60
CA ILE A 3 -32.11 63.81 -11.81
C ILE A 3 -33.12 62.65 -11.87
N ASP A 4 -34.42 62.95 -11.87
CA ASP A 4 -35.48 61.94 -12.00
C ASP A 4 -35.43 61.16 -13.32
N THR A 5 -35.09 61.81 -14.43
CA THR A 5 -34.97 61.11 -15.71
C THR A 5 -33.79 60.14 -15.71
N LYS A 6 -32.69 60.47 -15.01
CA LYS A 6 -31.53 59.56 -14.87
C LYS A 6 -31.86 58.36 -13.96
N ILE A 7 -32.64 58.56 -12.90
CA ILE A 7 -33.03 57.49 -11.97
C ILE A 7 -34.00 56.51 -12.64
N THR A 8 -34.96 56.99 -13.44
CA THR A 8 -35.90 56.13 -14.17
C THR A 8 -35.22 55.28 -15.24
N ILE A 9 -34.24 55.84 -15.96
CA ILE A 9 -33.45 55.09 -16.95
C ILE A 9 -32.62 53.99 -16.26
N TRP A 10 -31.98 54.29 -15.13
CA TRP A 10 -31.21 53.30 -14.38
C TRP A 10 -32.09 52.18 -13.80
N ARG A 11 -33.30 52.49 -13.31
CA ARG A 11 -34.26 51.47 -12.86
C ARG A 11 -34.78 50.60 -14.00
N ALA A 12 -35.02 51.16 -15.19
CA ALA A 12 -35.41 50.41 -16.37
C ALA A 12 -34.28 49.48 -16.87
N ILE A 13 -33.01 49.91 -16.76
CA ILE A 13 -31.86 49.07 -17.09
C ILE A 13 -31.69 47.93 -16.07
N LEU A 14 -31.85 48.20 -14.78
CA LEU A 14 -31.72 47.21 -13.71
C LEU A 14 -32.84 46.16 -13.69
N TRP A 15 -34.07 46.53 -14.06
CA TRP A 15 -35.20 45.60 -14.20
C TRP A 15 -35.31 44.98 -15.60
N GLY A 16 -34.65 45.60 -16.59
CA GLY A 16 -34.55 45.13 -17.97
C GLY A 16 -33.35 44.24 -18.25
N VAL A 17 -32.49 43.96 -17.26
CA VAL A 17 -31.54 42.84 -17.33
C VAL A 17 -32.38 41.57 -17.37
N SER A 18 -32.70 41.17 -18.61
CA SER A 18 -33.57 40.05 -18.92
C SER A 18 -33.20 38.84 -18.07
N PRO A 19 -34.17 38.04 -17.57
CA PRO A 19 -33.89 36.79 -16.86
C PRO A 19 -32.90 35.89 -17.59
N ILE A 20 -32.78 36.02 -18.92
CA ILE A 20 -31.77 35.37 -19.77
C ILE A 20 -30.33 35.76 -19.38
N ILE A 21 -30.06 37.04 -19.11
CA ILE A 21 -28.71 37.51 -18.72
C ILE A 21 -28.37 37.01 -17.32
N SER A 22 -29.32 37.03 -16.38
CA SER A 22 -29.11 36.48 -15.04
C SER A 22 -28.84 34.97 -15.06
N VAL A 23 -29.57 34.21 -15.88
CA VAL A 23 -29.32 32.78 -16.09
C VAL A 23 -27.94 32.54 -16.71
N LEU A 24 -27.52 33.35 -17.68
CA LEU A 24 -26.20 33.25 -18.29
C LEU A 24 -25.07 33.53 -17.27
N ILE A 25 -25.23 34.54 -16.42
CA ILE A 25 -24.26 34.86 -15.36
C ILE A 25 -24.16 33.71 -14.35
N ILE A 26 -25.29 33.16 -13.91
CA ILE A 26 -25.32 32.03 -12.98
C ILE A 26 -24.68 30.79 -13.62
N TRP A 27 -24.95 30.53 -14.90
CA TRP A 27 -24.36 29.41 -15.63
C TRP A 27 -22.83 29.55 -15.74
N LEU A 28 -22.33 30.73 -16.12
CA LEU A 28 -20.90 31.02 -16.18
C LEU A 28 -20.23 30.90 -14.80
N ALA A 29 -20.87 31.39 -13.75
CA ALA A 29 -20.37 31.27 -12.38
C ALA A 29 -20.26 29.79 -11.95
N ASN A 30 -21.30 28.99 -12.22
CA ASN A 30 -21.28 27.56 -11.91
C ASN A 30 -20.23 26.79 -12.70
N HIS A 31 -20.01 27.14 -13.98
CA HIS A 31 -18.98 26.52 -14.80
C HIS A 31 -17.58 26.78 -14.23
N ASN A 32 -17.28 28.03 -13.86
CA ASN A 32 -15.99 28.40 -13.27
C ASN A 32 -15.77 27.74 -11.90
N ILE A 33 -16.82 27.60 -11.09
CA ILE A 33 -16.72 26.92 -9.78
C ILE A 33 -16.39 25.44 -9.97
N ALA A 34 -17.01 24.76 -10.94
CA ALA A 34 -16.74 23.35 -11.23
C ALA A 34 -15.29 23.15 -11.71
N GLU A 35 -14.79 24.04 -12.56
CA GLU A 35 -13.41 23.99 -13.03
C GLU A 35 -12.41 24.18 -11.87
N LEU A 36 -12.64 25.18 -11.01
CA LEU A 36 -11.83 25.42 -9.82
C LEU A 36 -11.83 24.25 -8.84
N GLN A 37 -12.97 23.59 -8.63
CA GLN A 37 -13.05 22.38 -7.80
C GLN A 37 -12.25 21.23 -8.41
N SER A 38 -12.29 21.05 -9.73
CA SER A 38 -11.52 20.02 -10.43
C SER A 38 -10.01 20.27 -10.39
N LEU A 39 -9.58 21.54 -10.42
CA LEU A 39 -8.18 21.92 -10.30
C LEU A 39 -7.68 21.70 -8.87
N LYS A 40 -8.48 22.07 -7.86
CA LYS A 40 -8.15 21.83 -6.45
C LYS A 40 -8.05 20.34 -6.12
N SER A 41 -8.93 19.49 -6.66
CA SER A 41 -8.85 18.04 -6.43
C SER A 41 -7.62 17.43 -7.07
N LYS A 42 -7.26 17.84 -8.30
CA LYS A 42 -6.02 17.43 -8.97
C LYS A 42 -4.77 17.90 -8.21
N GLN A 43 -4.78 19.14 -7.70
CA GLN A 43 -3.67 19.67 -6.91
C GLN A 43 -3.51 18.93 -5.58
N SER A 44 -4.61 18.66 -4.86
CA SER A 44 -4.58 17.87 -3.63
C SER A 44 -4.09 16.43 -3.86
N ALA A 45 -4.44 15.82 -5.00
CA ALA A 45 -3.94 14.49 -5.37
C ALA A 45 -2.41 14.54 -5.59
N ASN A 46 -1.92 15.50 -6.37
CA ASN A 46 -0.48 15.69 -6.60
C ASN A 46 0.29 16.01 -5.31
N GLU A 47 -0.26 16.84 -4.42
CA GLU A 47 0.37 17.15 -3.13
C GLU A 47 0.43 15.92 -2.21
N SER A 48 -0.60 15.06 -2.25
CA SER A 48 -0.59 13.80 -1.52
C SER A 48 0.46 12.82 -2.06
N GLU A 49 0.58 12.70 -3.39
CA GLU A 49 1.63 11.91 -4.05
C GLU A 49 3.03 12.43 -3.74
N GLN A 50 3.24 13.75 -3.80
CA GLN A 50 4.52 14.36 -3.47
C GLN A 50 4.92 14.15 -2.01
N ARG A 51 3.97 14.21 -1.07
CA ARG A 51 4.25 13.90 0.35
C ARG A 51 4.60 12.44 0.57
N ILE A 52 4.00 11.51 -0.19
CA ILE A 52 4.36 10.09 -0.14
C ILE A 52 5.78 9.90 -0.68
N ILE A 53 6.12 10.55 -1.81
CA ILE A 53 7.46 10.46 -2.41
C ILE A 53 8.53 11.12 -1.51
N GLN A 54 8.23 12.25 -0.87
CA GLN A 54 9.14 12.91 0.08
C GLN A 54 9.31 12.09 1.37
N GLY A 55 8.24 11.51 1.89
CA GLY A 55 8.32 10.54 2.99
C GLY A 55 9.19 9.33 2.65
N VAL A 56 9.17 8.88 1.39
CA VAL A 56 10.00 7.76 0.88
C VAL A 56 11.47 8.17 0.68
N THR A 57 11.76 9.44 0.39
CA THR A 57 13.14 9.92 0.12
C THR A 57 13.92 10.38 1.36
N GLU A 58 13.25 10.65 2.50
CA GLU A 58 13.92 10.86 3.79
C GLU A 58 14.38 9.57 4.49
N PHE A 59 13.98 8.38 3.98
CA PHE A 59 14.62 7.13 4.35
C PHE A 59 16.00 7.07 3.70
N GLY A 60 17.02 7.36 4.49
CA GLY A 60 18.41 7.53 4.06
C GLY A 60 18.91 6.47 3.06
N LEU A 61 19.85 6.91 2.19
CA LEU A 61 20.64 6.12 1.24
C LEU A 61 20.43 4.61 1.42
N ASP A 62 19.61 4.04 0.55
CA ASP A 62 19.21 2.65 0.62
C ASP A 62 20.46 1.76 0.62
N LYS A 63 20.83 1.27 1.82
CA LYS A 63 21.98 0.40 2.04
C LYS A 63 21.82 -0.96 1.36
N THR A 64 20.68 -1.22 0.72
CA THR A 64 20.41 -2.42 -0.08
C THR A 64 20.75 -2.27 -1.56
N LYS A 65 21.41 -1.18 -1.97
CA LYS A 65 21.76 -0.93 -3.38
C LYS A 65 22.46 -2.12 -4.06
N ASP A 66 23.33 -2.82 -3.33
CA ASP A 66 24.08 -3.98 -3.83
C ASP A 66 23.40 -5.33 -3.52
N GLY A 67 22.20 -5.29 -2.92
CA GLY A 67 21.52 -6.44 -2.33
C GLY A 67 22.08 -6.80 -0.94
N LEU A 68 21.33 -7.58 -0.19
CA LEU A 68 21.79 -8.15 1.08
C LEU A 68 21.52 -9.66 1.14
N PRO A 69 22.37 -10.45 1.80
CA PRO A 69 22.00 -11.78 2.26
C PRO A 69 20.71 -11.72 3.08
N GLY A 70 19.88 -12.75 2.98
CA GLY A 70 18.61 -12.80 3.66
C GLY A 70 17.55 -13.60 2.90
N LEU A 71 16.30 -13.17 3.03
CA LEU A 71 15.14 -13.87 2.50
C LEU A 71 14.12 -12.86 1.95
N SER A 72 13.63 -13.13 0.74
CA SER A 72 12.52 -12.42 0.12
C SER A 72 11.37 -13.39 -0.11
N VAL A 73 10.16 -13.03 0.33
CA VAL A 73 8.95 -13.81 0.09
C VAL A 73 7.91 -12.94 -0.59
N SER A 74 7.50 -13.34 -1.79
CA SER A 74 6.47 -12.65 -2.57
C SER A 74 5.22 -13.51 -2.66
N LEU A 75 4.08 -12.92 -2.32
CA LEU A 75 2.75 -13.51 -2.41
C LEU A 75 1.86 -12.64 -3.28
N PHE A 76 1.18 -13.24 -4.26
CA PHE A 76 -0.04 -12.65 -4.81
C PHE A 76 -1.22 -13.29 -4.09
N ILE A 77 -1.96 -12.48 -3.34
CA ILE A 77 -2.99 -12.99 -2.45
C ILE A 77 -4.25 -12.11 -2.50
N ASP A 78 -5.40 -12.78 -2.54
CA ASP A 78 -6.69 -12.17 -2.26
C ASP A 78 -7.15 -12.64 -0.88
N VAL A 79 -7.37 -11.70 0.04
CA VAL A 79 -7.79 -12.02 1.40
C VAL A 79 -9.20 -11.51 1.60
N THR A 80 -10.11 -12.43 1.89
CA THR A 80 -11.49 -12.07 2.20
C THR A 80 -11.52 -11.39 3.57
N ASN A 81 -12.28 -10.30 3.71
CA ASN A 81 -12.47 -9.71 5.03
C ASN A 81 -13.23 -10.69 5.93
N LEU A 82 -12.74 -10.88 7.16
CA LEU A 82 -13.31 -11.85 8.09
C LEU A 82 -13.57 -11.14 9.42
N ASP A 83 -14.76 -11.32 9.98
CA ASP A 83 -15.18 -10.75 11.27
C ASP A 83 -14.69 -11.57 12.49
N LEU A 84 -13.50 -12.16 12.39
CA LEU A 84 -12.94 -12.98 13.48
C LEU A 84 -11.99 -12.15 14.35
N ASN A 85 -12.17 -12.27 15.67
CA ASN A 85 -11.32 -11.68 16.73
C ASN A 85 -9.99 -12.42 16.94
N SER A 86 -9.52 -13.19 15.96
CA SER A 86 -8.29 -14.00 16.02
C SER A 86 -7.27 -13.59 14.96
N ARG A 87 -6.03 -14.06 15.13
CA ARG A 87 -4.97 -13.87 14.13
C ARG A 87 -5.25 -14.75 12.91
N LYS A 88 -5.07 -14.20 11.71
CA LYS A 88 -5.30 -14.91 10.46
C LYS A 88 -3.99 -15.09 9.71
N PHE A 89 -3.36 -16.25 9.84
CA PHE A 89 -2.06 -16.50 9.21
C PHE A 89 -2.22 -16.71 7.71
N LEU A 90 -1.51 -15.88 6.94
CA LEU A 90 -1.42 -15.99 5.49
C LEU A 90 -0.24 -16.88 5.12
N LEU A 91 0.87 -16.68 5.84
CA LEU A 91 2.11 -17.41 5.68
C LEU A 91 2.82 -17.55 7.03
N ASP A 92 3.40 -18.72 7.28
CA ASP A 92 4.25 -18.97 8.44
C ASP A 92 5.43 -19.88 8.04
N LEU A 93 6.65 -19.37 8.19
CA LEU A 93 7.90 -20.03 7.84
C LEU A 93 8.75 -20.13 9.11
N GLY A 94 9.42 -21.26 9.36
CA GLY A 94 10.36 -21.38 10.49
C GLY A 94 9.89 -22.31 11.61
N ASN A 95 10.33 -22.07 12.85
CA ASN A 95 9.91 -22.85 14.01
C ASN A 95 9.02 -22.04 14.96
N ASP A 96 8.11 -22.70 15.67
CA ASP A 96 7.03 -22.04 16.44
C ASP A 96 7.51 -20.98 17.44
N ASN A 97 8.72 -21.15 18.00
CA ASN A 97 9.22 -20.30 19.08
C ASN A 97 10.42 -19.43 18.71
N LYS A 98 11.11 -19.74 17.61
CA LYS A 98 12.41 -19.15 17.24
C LYS A 98 12.64 -19.29 15.74
N ASN A 99 13.41 -18.40 15.13
CA ASN A 99 13.72 -18.44 13.70
C ASN A 99 12.45 -18.58 12.86
N SER A 100 11.43 -17.76 13.14
CA SER A 100 10.20 -17.76 12.36
C SER A 100 9.90 -16.43 11.72
N LEU A 101 9.23 -16.51 10.58
CA LEU A 101 8.77 -15.39 9.80
C LEU A 101 7.31 -15.66 9.47
N SER A 102 6.44 -14.75 9.87
CA SER A 102 5.00 -14.91 9.67
C SER A 102 4.42 -13.66 9.03
N LEU A 103 3.46 -13.86 8.13
CA LEU A 103 2.59 -12.82 7.61
C LEU A 103 1.16 -13.18 8.01
N TYR A 104 0.49 -12.31 8.75
CA TYR A 104 -0.87 -12.57 9.24
C TYR A 104 -1.69 -11.29 9.36
N LEU A 105 -3.02 -11.42 9.42
CA LEU A 105 -3.90 -10.32 9.83
C LEU A 105 -4.15 -10.38 11.33
N ASP A 106 -4.06 -9.25 12.03
CA ASP A 106 -4.45 -9.15 13.43
C ASP A 106 -5.99 -9.07 13.60
N ALA A 107 -6.47 -9.01 14.85
CA ALA A 107 -7.89 -8.91 15.16
C ALA A 107 -8.56 -7.62 14.64
N ARG A 108 -7.76 -6.61 14.26
CA ARG A 108 -8.23 -5.36 13.64
C ARG A 108 -8.03 -5.37 12.11
N ASN A 109 -7.74 -6.53 11.54
CA ASN A 109 -7.44 -6.75 10.13
C ASN A 109 -6.22 -5.95 9.61
N ASN A 110 -5.30 -5.54 10.49
CA ASN A 110 -4.03 -5.00 10.03
C ASN A 110 -3.13 -6.14 9.56
N LEU A 111 -2.42 -5.91 8.46
CA LEU A 111 -1.41 -6.84 7.98
C LEU A 111 -0.15 -6.72 8.84
N VAL A 112 0.26 -7.83 9.42
CA VAL A 112 1.43 -7.90 10.31
C VAL A 112 2.47 -8.80 9.68
N TYR A 113 3.64 -8.24 9.41
CA TYR A 113 4.86 -8.99 9.11
C TYR A 113 5.65 -9.12 10.40
N ARG A 114 5.81 -10.36 10.88
CA ARG A 114 6.53 -10.70 12.10
C ARG A 114 7.78 -11.52 11.79
N LEU A 115 8.87 -11.25 12.49
CA LEU A 115 10.08 -12.05 12.52
C LEU A 115 10.43 -12.37 13.98
N ILE A 116 10.73 -13.63 14.27
CA ILE A 116 11.24 -14.10 15.55
C ILE A 116 12.66 -14.61 15.30
N ASP A 117 13.65 -14.03 15.98
CA ASP A 117 15.06 -14.40 15.81
C ASP A 117 15.40 -15.74 16.51
N ASN A 118 16.67 -16.14 16.46
CA ASN A 118 17.16 -17.35 17.10
C ASN A 118 17.17 -17.28 18.65
N TYR A 119 17.08 -16.08 19.22
CA TYR A 119 16.98 -15.87 20.66
C TYR A 119 15.53 -15.97 21.14
N GLY A 120 14.56 -15.76 20.25
CA GLY A 120 13.13 -15.74 20.53
C GLY A 120 12.56 -14.32 20.62
N GLU A 121 13.37 -13.30 20.31
CA GLU A 121 12.93 -11.92 20.29
C GLU A 121 12.06 -11.66 19.07
N THR A 122 10.96 -10.92 19.28
CA THR A 122 9.95 -10.69 18.25
C THR A 122 10.02 -9.26 17.71
N TYR A 123 10.09 -9.15 16.39
CA TYR A 123 10.08 -7.90 15.65
C TYR A 123 8.87 -7.91 14.70
N SER A 124 8.21 -6.76 14.52
CA SER A 124 7.02 -6.72 13.67
C SER A 124 6.78 -5.37 13.01
N LEU A 125 6.38 -5.41 11.75
CA LEU A 125 5.80 -4.30 11.01
C LEU A 125 4.27 -4.46 10.98
N ASN A 126 3.53 -3.42 11.37
CA ASN A 126 2.07 -3.41 11.39
C ASN A 126 1.54 -2.39 10.36
N ILE A 127 0.79 -2.87 9.38
CA ILE A 127 0.30 -2.12 8.23
C ILE A 127 -1.23 -2.07 8.30
N LYS A 128 -1.76 -0.87 8.51
CA LYS A 128 -3.21 -0.65 8.51
C LYS A 128 -3.78 -0.78 7.09
N PRO A 129 -4.99 -1.33 6.93
CA PRO A 129 -5.67 -1.33 5.64
C PRO A 129 -5.90 0.09 5.13
N GLY A 130 -5.77 0.31 3.83
CA GLY A 130 -5.82 1.63 3.23
C GLY A 130 -5.80 1.59 1.71
N LEU A 131 -6.13 2.71 1.06
CA LEU A 131 -6.23 2.78 -0.41
C LEU A 131 -4.89 2.46 -1.09
N GLN A 132 -3.78 2.88 -0.49
CA GLN A 132 -2.41 2.71 -0.98
C GLN A 132 -1.65 1.57 -0.28
N THR A 133 -2.34 0.82 0.59
CA THR A 133 -1.77 -0.32 1.31
C THR A 133 -2.63 -1.55 1.04
N PHE A 134 -2.58 -2.53 1.94
CA PHE A 134 -3.33 -3.77 1.83
C PHE A 134 -4.85 -3.51 1.79
N ARG A 135 -5.54 -4.12 0.83
CA ARG A 135 -7.01 -4.05 0.71
C ARG A 135 -7.61 -5.45 0.67
N SER A 136 -8.61 -5.70 1.53
CA SER A 136 -9.38 -6.95 1.49
C SER A 136 -10.24 -7.05 0.23
N ASN A 137 -10.55 -8.29 -0.18
CA ASN A 137 -11.35 -8.63 -1.36
C ASN A 137 -10.75 -8.08 -2.67
N GLN A 138 -9.43 -7.94 -2.71
CA GLN A 138 -8.67 -7.53 -3.88
C GLN A 138 -7.38 -8.34 -3.92
N VAL A 139 -6.88 -8.58 -5.13
CA VAL A 139 -5.57 -9.20 -5.31
C VAL A 139 -4.50 -8.18 -4.92
N ASN A 140 -3.68 -8.53 -3.94
CA ASN A 140 -2.53 -7.74 -3.50
C ASN A 140 -1.25 -8.51 -3.85
N ASN A 141 -0.25 -7.81 -4.39
CA ASN A 141 1.12 -8.30 -4.36
C ASN A 141 1.75 -7.88 -3.03
N VAL A 142 2.13 -8.82 -2.20
CA VAL A 142 2.84 -8.58 -0.94
C VAL A 142 4.25 -9.18 -1.08
N LEU A 143 5.26 -8.34 -0.97
CA LEU A 143 6.66 -8.76 -0.88
C LEU A 143 7.18 -8.39 0.50
N ILE A 144 7.60 -9.37 1.28
CA ILE A 144 8.32 -9.17 2.53
C ILE A 144 9.78 -9.54 2.34
N GLU A 145 10.66 -8.74 2.94
CA GLU A 145 12.10 -8.95 2.85
C GLU A 145 12.72 -8.80 4.24
N TYR A 146 13.58 -9.78 4.53
CA TYR A 146 14.49 -9.78 5.65
C TYR A 146 15.91 -9.79 5.10
N GLY A 147 16.73 -8.80 5.46
CA GLY A 147 18.12 -8.71 5.03
C GLY A 147 19.05 -8.49 6.19
N HIS A 148 20.28 -8.98 6.11
CA HIS A 148 21.25 -8.83 7.18
C HIS A 148 22.69 -8.72 6.70
N SER A 149 23.52 -8.25 7.62
CA SER A 149 24.98 -8.11 7.50
C SER A 149 25.57 -8.22 8.89
N ALA A 150 26.91 -8.23 9.00
CA ALA A 150 27.59 -8.26 10.29
C ALA A 150 27.29 -7.06 11.22
N SER A 151 26.74 -5.95 10.70
CA SER A 151 26.56 -4.71 11.48
C SER A 151 25.14 -4.14 11.47
N TYR A 152 24.26 -4.67 10.63
CA TYR A 152 22.87 -4.22 10.56
C TYR A 152 21.98 -5.27 9.90
N SER A 153 20.70 -5.20 10.24
CA SER A 153 19.63 -5.94 9.59
C SER A 153 18.49 -5.02 9.22
N ILE A 154 17.66 -5.49 8.30
CA ILE A 154 16.47 -4.79 7.83
C ILE A 154 15.29 -5.75 7.73
N MET A 155 14.12 -5.23 8.04
CA MET A 155 12.83 -5.82 7.70
C MET A 155 12.05 -4.80 6.89
N ARG A 156 11.44 -5.24 5.79
CA ARG A 156 10.61 -4.36 4.98
C ARG A 156 9.49 -5.14 4.30
N ILE A 157 8.43 -4.41 3.97
CA ILE A 157 7.26 -4.95 3.30
C ILE A 157 6.82 -3.99 2.20
N PHE A 158 6.57 -4.55 1.04
CA PHE A 158 6.02 -3.87 -0.13
C PHE A 158 4.64 -4.41 -0.42
N ILE A 159 3.74 -3.50 -0.77
CA ILE A 159 2.39 -3.83 -1.22
C ILE A 159 2.21 -3.18 -2.58
N ASN A 160 1.96 -3.99 -3.61
CA ASN A 160 1.85 -3.55 -5.00
C ASN A 160 3.06 -2.70 -5.43
N ASN A 161 4.26 -3.19 -5.12
CA ASN A 161 5.56 -2.55 -5.38
C ASN A 161 5.83 -1.23 -4.63
N VAL A 162 4.96 -0.81 -3.71
CA VAL A 162 5.15 0.38 -2.86
C VAL A 162 5.64 -0.06 -1.48
N GLU A 163 6.70 0.55 -0.96
CA GLU A 163 7.19 0.27 0.41
C GLU A 163 6.14 0.72 1.43
N ALA A 164 5.53 -0.24 2.11
CA ALA A 164 4.47 0.01 3.08
C ALA A 164 5.02 0.22 4.51
N ALA A 165 6.11 -0.47 4.85
CA ALA A 165 6.82 -0.28 6.12
C ALA A 165 8.25 -0.81 6.03
N ARG A 166 9.12 -0.23 6.88
CA ARG A 166 10.52 -0.62 7.05
C ARG A 166 10.95 -0.46 8.49
N GLN A 167 11.82 -1.35 8.95
CA GLN A 167 12.54 -1.24 10.21
C GLN A 167 14.00 -1.64 10.00
N GLU A 168 14.91 -0.81 10.51
CA GLU A 168 16.34 -1.07 10.50
C GLU A 168 16.86 -1.34 11.90
N PHE A 169 17.86 -2.20 11.98
CA PHE A 169 18.52 -2.59 13.22
C PHE A 169 20.01 -2.31 13.08
N LYS A 170 20.62 -1.72 14.12
CA LYS A 170 22.07 -1.46 14.18
C LYS A 170 22.88 -2.66 14.67
N PHE A 171 22.34 -3.86 14.46
CA PHE A 171 22.92 -5.13 14.85
C PHE A 171 22.42 -6.22 13.90
N ASP A 172 23.14 -7.33 13.85
CA ASP A 172 22.77 -8.51 13.06
C ASP A 172 21.67 -9.29 13.78
N LEU A 173 20.46 -9.25 13.23
CA LEU A 173 19.39 -10.16 13.60
C LEU A 173 19.81 -11.58 13.22
N GLN A 174 19.92 -12.47 14.19
CA GLN A 174 20.30 -13.84 13.90
C GLN A 174 19.05 -14.64 13.51
N PHE A 175 18.79 -14.77 12.21
CA PHE A 175 17.66 -15.54 11.68
C PHE A 175 18.17 -16.66 10.77
N ASN A 176 17.82 -17.91 11.12
CA ASN A 176 18.15 -19.10 10.34
C ASN A 176 16.87 -19.87 10.00
N GLY A 177 16.03 -19.27 9.15
CA GLY A 177 14.75 -19.85 8.73
C GLY A 177 14.92 -20.91 7.65
N THR A 178 15.34 -22.13 8.00
CA THR A 178 15.47 -23.27 7.07
C THR A 178 14.36 -24.32 7.25
N SER A 179 13.19 -23.93 7.74
CA SER A 179 12.12 -24.89 8.11
C SER A 179 10.92 -24.86 7.15
N GLU A 180 9.93 -25.69 7.47
CA GLU A 180 8.66 -25.82 6.77
C GLU A 180 7.93 -24.49 6.60
N LEU A 181 7.40 -24.30 5.40
CA LEU A 181 6.51 -23.22 5.01
C LEU A 181 5.06 -23.69 5.08
N ILE A 182 4.24 -22.97 5.84
CA ILE A 182 2.80 -23.22 5.99
C ILE A 182 2.02 -22.03 5.44
N LEU A 183 0.93 -22.33 4.73
CA LEU A 183 0.01 -21.36 4.17
C LEU A 183 -1.37 -21.49 4.81
N GLY A 184 -1.95 -20.36 5.22
CA GLY A 184 -3.35 -20.27 5.66
C GLY A 184 -3.74 -20.76 7.01
N THR A 185 -2.76 -21.22 7.77
CA THR A 185 -2.95 -21.62 9.15
C THR A 185 -1.67 -21.30 9.88
N ALA A 186 -1.79 -21.06 11.17
CA ALA A 186 -0.63 -21.15 12.04
C ALA A 186 -0.12 -22.60 12.05
N LYS A 187 1.18 -22.80 12.33
CA LYS A 187 1.74 -24.12 12.65
C LYS A 187 1.01 -24.83 13.78
N THR A 188 0.41 -24.07 14.71
CA THR A 188 -0.41 -24.57 15.81
C THR A 188 -1.77 -25.12 15.39
N GLY A 189 -2.15 -25.03 14.11
CA GLY A 189 -3.44 -25.51 13.58
C GLY A 189 -4.59 -24.52 13.74
N GLU A 190 -4.32 -23.25 14.08
CA GLU A 190 -5.33 -22.21 14.11
C GLU A 190 -5.81 -21.90 12.68
N VAL A 191 -6.99 -22.42 12.33
CA VAL A 191 -7.61 -22.22 11.02
C VAL A 191 -7.98 -20.76 10.85
N SER A 192 -7.27 -20.10 9.97
CA SER A 192 -7.49 -18.72 9.59
C SER A 192 -8.25 -18.64 8.28
N GLY A 193 -9.19 -17.69 8.16
CA GLY A 193 -10.31 -17.81 7.22
C GLY A 193 -9.98 -17.72 5.72
N SER A 194 -10.95 -17.29 4.91
CA SER A 194 -10.85 -17.47 3.46
C SER A 194 -9.88 -16.49 2.77
N TYR A 195 -8.85 -17.05 2.16
CA TYR A 195 -7.93 -16.35 1.27
C TYR A 195 -7.61 -17.22 0.05
N ARG A 196 -7.11 -16.60 -1.01
CA ARG A 196 -6.65 -17.26 -2.24
C ARG A 196 -5.23 -16.82 -2.53
N VAL A 197 -4.30 -17.77 -2.57
CA VAL A 197 -2.93 -17.53 -3.05
C VAL A 197 -2.89 -17.84 -4.53
N HIS A 198 -2.54 -16.82 -5.34
CA HIS A 198 -2.38 -16.95 -6.78
C HIS A 198 -0.95 -17.40 -7.13
N SER A 199 0.03 -16.84 -6.44
CA SER A 199 1.44 -17.22 -6.58
C SER A 199 2.20 -17.00 -5.29
N LEU A 200 3.15 -17.87 -5.00
CA LEU A 200 4.11 -17.76 -3.91
C LEU A 200 5.51 -17.98 -4.46
N VAL A 201 6.42 -17.07 -4.16
CA VAL A 201 7.83 -17.16 -4.56
C VAL A 201 8.70 -16.83 -3.36
N VAL A 202 9.65 -17.72 -3.05
CA VAL A 202 10.64 -17.56 -1.99
C VAL A 202 12.01 -17.47 -2.65
N LEU A 203 12.76 -16.43 -2.34
CA LEU A 203 14.04 -16.11 -2.98
C LEU A 203 15.08 -15.79 -1.90
N GLU A 204 16.32 -16.19 -2.18
CA GLU A 204 17.45 -15.84 -1.32
C GLU A 204 17.87 -14.39 -1.56
N GLY A 205 18.15 -13.70 -0.46
CA GLY A 205 18.59 -12.32 -0.44
C GLY A 205 17.47 -11.30 -0.52
N VAL A 206 17.88 -10.03 -0.50
CA VAL A 206 17.04 -8.84 -0.56
C VAL A 206 17.33 -8.09 -1.85
N PHE A 207 16.28 -7.66 -2.54
CA PHE A 207 16.42 -6.97 -3.83
C PHE A 207 16.91 -5.54 -3.67
N ASN A 208 17.63 -5.02 -4.66
CA ASN A 208 17.68 -3.57 -4.81
C ASN A 208 16.42 -3.10 -5.56
N ASN A 209 16.24 -1.78 -5.67
CA ASN A 209 15.05 -1.21 -6.31
C ASN A 209 14.82 -1.73 -7.73
N GLU A 210 15.88 -1.80 -8.55
CA GLU A 210 15.81 -2.25 -9.95
C GLU A 210 15.40 -3.72 -10.06
N LYS A 211 16.02 -4.60 -9.27
CA LYS A 211 15.67 -6.04 -9.24
C LYS A 211 14.25 -6.25 -8.75
N ARG A 212 13.82 -5.48 -7.73
CA ARG A 212 12.46 -5.57 -7.18
C ARG A 212 11.41 -5.16 -8.21
N GLU A 213 11.64 -4.05 -8.90
CA GLU A 213 10.74 -3.58 -9.96
C GLU A 213 10.68 -4.58 -11.12
N SER A 214 11.83 -5.09 -11.56
CA SER A 214 11.91 -6.13 -12.59
C SER A 214 11.17 -7.40 -12.19
N PHE A 215 11.35 -7.84 -10.93
CA PHE A 215 10.65 -9.00 -10.38
C PHE A 215 9.14 -8.77 -10.30
N TYR A 216 8.71 -7.62 -9.78
CA TYR A 216 7.29 -7.25 -9.70
C TYR A 216 6.64 -7.30 -11.08
N ASN A 217 7.24 -6.66 -12.08
CA ASN A 217 6.74 -6.65 -13.46
C ASN A 217 6.65 -8.06 -14.05
N ALA A 218 7.63 -8.92 -13.77
CA ALA A 218 7.61 -10.31 -14.22
C ALA A 218 6.45 -11.10 -13.58
N VAL A 219 6.22 -10.94 -12.28
CA VAL A 219 5.14 -11.63 -11.55
C VAL A 219 3.76 -11.10 -11.96
N VAL A 220 3.59 -9.79 -12.16
CA VAL A 220 2.35 -9.20 -12.69
C VAL A 220 2.02 -9.81 -14.06
N LYS A 221 2.98 -9.81 -14.99
CA LYS A 221 2.80 -10.39 -16.32
C LYS A 221 2.47 -11.88 -16.28
N LEU A 222 3.08 -12.64 -15.36
CA LEU A 222 2.77 -14.05 -15.16
C LEU A 222 1.30 -14.23 -14.73
N ASN A 223 0.83 -13.44 -13.77
CA ASN A 223 -0.56 -13.51 -13.28
C ASN A 223 -1.58 -13.09 -14.34
N GLU A 224 -1.29 -12.03 -15.12
CA GLU A 224 -2.14 -11.63 -16.25
C GLU A 224 -2.31 -12.77 -17.28
N ASN A 225 -1.24 -13.52 -17.55
CA ASN A 225 -1.30 -14.67 -18.46
C ASN A 225 -2.09 -15.83 -17.85
N LEU A 226 -1.97 -16.08 -16.55
CA LEU A 226 -2.74 -17.13 -15.87
C LEU A 226 -4.24 -16.85 -15.89
N ASP A 227 -4.66 -15.59 -15.79
CA ASP A 227 -6.07 -15.23 -15.85
C ASP A 227 -6.66 -15.36 -17.27
N ARG A 228 -5.83 -15.21 -18.32
CA ARG A 228 -6.24 -15.48 -19.71
C ARG A 228 -6.49 -16.97 -19.99
N LEU A 229 -5.86 -17.87 -19.25
CA LEU A 229 -6.03 -19.33 -19.44
C LEU A 229 -7.29 -19.89 -18.78
N LYS A 230 -8.04 -19.07 -18.03
CA LYS A 230 -9.29 -19.48 -17.35
C LYS A 230 -10.54 -19.35 -18.24
N TYR A 231 -10.36 -18.96 -19.50
CA TYR A 231 -11.40 -18.76 -20.52
C TYR A 231 -11.01 -19.50 -21.81
#